data_AF-K9E0M5-F1
#
_entry.id   AF-K9E0M5-F1
#
_cell.length_a   1.000
_cell.length_b   1.000
_cell.length_c   1.000
_cell.angle_alpha   90.00
_cell.angle_beta   90.00
_cell.angle_gamma   90.00
#
_symmetry.space_group_name_H-M   'P 1'
#
loop_
_entity.id
_entity.type
_entity.pdbx_description
1 polymer ?
#
loop_
_entity_poly.entity_id
_entity_poly.type
_entity_poly.pdbx_seq_one_letter_code
_entity_poly.pdbx_strand_id
1 'polypeptide(L)'
;METSYRELKQSMMGSELTLRSMTVSGTEQEIWGAMIAYNLIRVEIAKAALEAKCEPTSISFTTALMTIQNELMMTGPATAQGRIPEMLKRLRGRLVLELKAQRPGRKFDRVVKAVAQRYPEKRLSRKP
;
A
#
# COMPACT_ATOMS: atom_id res chain seq x y z
N MET A 1 10.68 4.88 -6.04
CA MET A 1 10.33 3.87 -7.07
C MET A 1 10.05 2.50 -6.48
N GLU A 2 10.79 2.02 -5.48
CA GLU A 2 10.58 0.68 -4.91
C GLU A 2 9.30 0.54 -4.06
N THR A 3 8.97 1.58 -3.28
CA THR A 3 7.79 1.57 -2.39
C THR A 3 6.46 1.49 -3.12
N SER A 4 6.33 2.17 -4.27
CA SER A 4 5.10 2.20 -5.07
C SER A 4 4.78 0.84 -5.70
N TYR A 5 5.80 0.12 -6.17
CA TYR A 5 5.62 -1.24 -6.69
C TYR A 5 5.15 -2.20 -5.60
N ARG A 6 5.71 -2.06 -4.39
CA ARG A 6 5.31 -2.86 -3.23
C ARG A 6 3.86 -2.60 -2.83
N GLU A 7 3.45 -1.34 -2.77
CA GLU A 7 2.06 -0.98 -2.45
C GLU A 7 1.05 -1.58 -3.44
N LEU A 8 1.34 -1.51 -4.74
CA LEU A 8 0.45 -2.08 -5.75
C LEU A 8 0.40 -3.60 -5.64
N LYS A 9 1.56 -4.27 -5.70
CA LYS A 9 1.62 -5.73 -5.78
C LYS A 9 1.32 -6.45 -4.46
N GLN A 10 1.84 -5.93 -3.34
CA GLN A 10 1.71 -6.59 -2.04
C GLN A 10 0.53 -6.06 -1.24
N SER A 11 0.33 -4.73 -1.19
CA SER A 11 -0.73 -4.17 -0.35
C SER A 11 -2.09 -4.22 -1.03
N MET A 12 -2.19 -3.78 -2.28
CA MET A 12 -3.47 -3.72 -2.98
C MET A 12 -3.88 -5.08 -3.56
N MET A 13 -2.95 -5.84 -4.15
CA MET A 13 -3.24 -7.18 -4.70
C MET A 13 -3.02 -8.34 -3.70
N GLY A 14 -2.60 -8.04 -2.47
CA GLY A 14 -2.45 -9.07 -1.43
C GLY A 14 -1.31 -10.07 -1.67
N SER A 15 -0.35 -9.76 -2.54
CA SER A 15 0.76 -10.66 -2.97
C SER A 15 0.34 -11.95 -3.67
N GLU A 16 -0.94 -12.07 -4.03
CA GLU A 16 -1.50 -13.20 -4.75
C GLU A 16 -1.77 -12.81 -6.22
N LEU A 17 -1.73 -13.80 -7.12
CA LEU A 17 -2.00 -13.60 -8.55
C LEU A 17 -3.53 -13.51 -8.74
N THR A 18 -4.08 -12.32 -8.55
CA THR A 18 -5.53 -12.08 -8.50
C THR A 18 -6.21 -11.87 -9.87
N LEU A 19 -5.48 -12.10 -10.96
CA LEU A 19 -6.02 -11.95 -12.31
C LEU A 19 -6.97 -13.12 -12.62
N ARG A 20 -8.21 -12.82 -13.01
CA ARG A 20 -9.28 -13.82 -13.18
C ARG A 20 -9.64 -14.07 -14.64
N SER A 21 -9.38 -13.09 -15.50
CA SER A 21 -9.70 -13.18 -16.92
C SER A 21 -8.87 -14.26 -17.62
N MET A 22 -9.54 -15.09 -18.43
CA MET A 22 -8.92 -16.14 -19.25
C MET A 22 -8.56 -15.67 -20.67
N THR A 23 -8.77 -14.39 -20.98
CA THR A 23 -8.45 -13.78 -22.28
C THR A 23 -7.39 -12.69 -22.11
N VAL A 24 -6.53 -12.52 -23.12
CA VAL A 24 -5.46 -11.50 -23.10
C VAL A 24 -6.03 -10.10 -22.87
N SER A 25 -7.11 -9.74 -23.59
CA SER A 25 -7.76 -8.44 -23.45
C SER A 25 -8.37 -8.21 -22.07
N GLY A 26 -8.95 -9.25 -21.45
CA GLY A 26 -9.47 -9.16 -20.09
C GLY A 26 -8.36 -8.99 -19.05
N THR A 27 -7.25 -9.70 -19.23
CA THR A 27 -6.06 -9.55 -18.37
C THR A 27 -5.49 -8.14 -18.45
N GLU A 28 -5.39 -7.56 -19.66
CA GLU A 28 -4.97 -6.16 -19.83
C GLU A 28 -5.91 -5.20 -19.10
N GLN A 29 -7.23 -5.38 -19.26
CA GLN A 29 -8.23 -4.55 -18.58
C GLN A 29 -8.09 -4.63 -17.04
N GLU A 30 -7.86 -5.81 -16.48
CA GLU A 30 -7.65 -5.99 -15.04
C GLU A 30 -6.40 -5.26 -14.54
N ILE A 31 -5.29 -5.34 -15.30
CA ILE A 31 -4.05 -4.62 -14.97
C ILE A 31 -4.28 -3.11 -15.01
N TRP A 32 -4.94 -2.60 -16.05
CA TRP A 32 -5.29 -1.19 -16.16
C TRP A 32 -6.21 -0.76 -15.03
N GLY A 33 -7.20 -1.57 -14.67
CA GLY A 33 -8.10 -1.33 -13.54
C GLY A 33 -7.34 -1.20 -12.21
N ALA A 34 -6.39 -2.10 -11.96
CA ALA A 34 -5.55 -2.06 -10.77
C ALA A 34 -4.68 -0.78 -10.73
N MET A 35 -4.08 -0.40 -11.86
CA MET A 35 -3.30 0.84 -11.94
C MET A 35 -4.15 2.10 -11.72
N ILE A 36 -5.35 2.14 -12.29
CA ILE A 36 -6.27 3.27 -12.11
C ILE A 36 -6.66 3.39 -10.64
N ALA A 37 -7.05 2.29 -9.99
CA ALA A 37 -7.42 2.30 -8.58
C ALA A 37 -6.23 2.69 -7.67
N TYR A 38 -5.00 2.23 -7.94
CA TYR A 38 -3.80 2.70 -7.24
C TYR A 38 -3.65 4.23 -7.33
N ASN A 39 -3.77 4.78 -8.54
CA ASN A 39 -3.63 6.22 -8.77
C ASN A 39 -4.75 7.02 -8.08
N LEU A 40 -5.99 6.53 -8.09
CA LEU A 40 -7.12 7.17 -7.40
C LEU A 40 -6.87 7.27 -5.89
N ILE A 41 -6.39 6.18 -5.27
CA ILE A 41 -6.05 6.18 -3.84
C ILE A 41 -4.94 7.20 -3.57
N ARG A 42 -3.90 7.26 -4.41
CA ARG A 42 -2.81 8.22 -4.27
C ARG A 42 -3.26 9.67 -4.39
N VAL A 43 -4.21 9.95 -5.29
CA VAL A 43 -4.80 11.29 -5.44
C VAL A 43 -5.59 11.69 -4.19
N GLU A 44 -6.39 10.79 -3.62
CA GLU A 44 -7.13 11.11 -2.39
C GLU A 44 -6.21 11.26 -1.18
N ILE A 45 -5.13 10.49 -1.09
CA ILE A 45 -4.07 10.72 -0.09
C ILE A 45 -3.45 12.10 -0.26
N ALA A 46 -3.09 12.51 -1.48
CA ALA A 46 -2.49 13.81 -1.74
C ALA A 46 -3.44 14.96 -1.38
N LYS A 47 -4.74 14.84 -1.68
CA LYS A 47 -5.75 15.83 -1.30
C LYS A 47 -5.95 15.90 0.21
N ALA A 48 -6.03 14.76 0.90
CA ALA A 48 -6.13 14.71 2.35
C ALA A 48 -4.89 15.32 3.03
N ALA A 49 -3.70 15.05 2.49
CA ALA A 49 -2.45 15.62 2.98
C ALA A 49 -2.40 17.15 2.80
N LEU A 50 -2.88 17.65 1.67
CA LEU A 50 -3.01 19.08 1.40
C LEU A 50 -3.95 19.75 2.42
N GLU A 51 -5.11 19.14 2.71
CA GLU A 51 -6.07 19.63 3.71
C GLU A 51 -5.48 19.63 5.13
N ALA A 52 -4.65 18.63 5.47
CA ALA A 52 -3.97 18.51 6.76
C ALA A 52 -2.63 19.25 6.87
N LYS A 53 -2.17 19.92 5.80
CA LYS A 53 -0.84 20.55 5.71
C LYS A 53 0.31 19.62 6.09
N CYS A 54 0.20 18.34 5.71
CA CYS A 54 1.23 17.34 5.97
C CYS A 54 1.79 16.78 4.66
N GLU A 55 2.96 16.14 4.75
CA GLU A 55 3.54 15.44 3.60
C GLU A 55 2.69 14.21 3.23
N PRO A 56 2.36 13.97 1.95
CA PRO A 56 1.59 12.81 1.51
C PRO A 56 2.18 11.45 1.92
N THR A 57 3.49 11.40 2.16
CA THR A 57 4.23 10.23 2.64
C THR A 57 3.93 9.89 4.11
N SER A 58 3.34 10.83 4.87
CA SER A 58 2.93 10.63 6.26
C SER A 58 1.68 9.75 6.38
N ILE A 59 0.86 9.72 5.33
CA ILE A 59 -0.36 8.91 5.26
C ILE A 59 -0.01 7.53 4.71
N SER A 60 -0.34 6.49 5.47
CA SER A 60 -0.05 5.11 5.09
C SER A 60 -0.99 4.64 3.97
N PHE A 61 -0.44 4.17 2.85
CA PHE A 61 -1.23 3.65 1.71
C PHE A 61 -2.18 2.52 2.11
N THR A 62 -1.72 1.56 2.93
CA THR A 62 -2.55 0.45 3.41
C THR A 62 -3.73 0.92 4.25
N THR A 63 -3.52 1.90 5.13
CA THR A 63 -4.59 2.47 5.95
C THR A 63 -5.57 3.21 5.05
N ALA A 64 -5.08 4.02 4.11
CA ALA A 64 -5.94 4.72 3.16
C ALA A 64 -6.79 3.77 2.30
N LEU A 65 -6.20 2.70 1.80
CA LEU A 65 -6.91 1.65 1.06
C LEU A 65 -8.06 1.07 1.89
N MET A 66 -7.78 0.66 3.14
CA MET A 66 -8.80 0.10 4.04
C MET A 66 -9.91 1.12 4.36
N THR A 67 -9.56 2.37 4.63
CA THR A 67 -10.53 3.44 4.89
C THR A 67 -11.43 3.69 3.67
N ILE A 68 -10.85 3.75 2.47
CA ILE A 68 -11.59 3.93 1.22
C ILE A 68 -12.51 2.75 0.95
N GLN A 69 -12.01 1.52 1.08
CA GLN A 69 -12.82 0.30 0.91
C GLN A 69 -13.99 0.27 1.89
N ASN A 70 -13.76 0.58 3.17
CA ASN A 70 -14.82 0.62 4.18
C ASN A 70 -15.87 1.69 3.85
N GLU A 71 -15.46 2.89 3.43
CA GLU A 71 -16.41 3.94 3.05
C GLU A 71 -17.23 3.58 1.81
N LEU A 72 -16.62 2.94 0.82
CA LEU A 72 -17.32 2.46 -0.37
C LEU A 72 -18.28 1.33 -0.03
N MET A 73 -17.91 0.39 0.85
CA MET A 73 -18.79 -0.69 1.29
C MET A 73 -19.99 -0.17 2.08
N MET A 74 -19.76 0.77 3.01
CA MET A 74 -20.80 1.30 3.89
C MET A 74 -21.71 2.32 3.20
N THR A 75 -21.15 3.17 2.34
CA THR A 75 -21.88 4.31 1.76
C THR A 75 -22.26 4.05 0.30
N GLY A 76 -21.45 3.31 -0.46
CA GLY A 76 -21.63 3.05 -1.90
C GLY A 76 -23.04 2.65 -2.33
N PRO A 77 -23.72 1.66 -1.70
CA PRO A 77 -25.04 1.25 -2.14
C PRO A 77 -26.16 2.26 -1.87
N ALA A 78 -25.95 3.22 -0.96
CA ALA A 78 -26.97 4.20 -0.53
C ALA A 78 -26.69 5.64 -1.01
N THR A 79 -25.57 5.88 -1.71
CA THR A 79 -25.16 7.23 -2.09
C THR A 79 -25.76 7.61 -3.44
N ALA A 80 -26.69 8.56 -3.46
CA ALA A 80 -27.05 9.26 -4.69
C ALA A 80 -25.79 9.93 -5.29
N GLN A 81 -25.61 9.91 -6.61
CA GLN A 81 -24.39 10.42 -7.28
C GLN A 81 -24.01 11.86 -6.85
N GLY A 82 -24.99 12.71 -6.52
CA GLY A 82 -24.74 14.08 -6.04
C GLY A 82 -24.09 14.18 -4.64
N ARG A 83 -24.09 13.11 -3.84
CA ARG A 83 -23.49 13.07 -2.49
C ARG A 83 -22.04 12.57 -2.48
N ILE A 84 -21.49 12.19 -3.64
CA ILE A 84 -20.09 11.74 -3.76
C ILE A 84 -19.11 12.80 -3.24
N PRO A 85 -19.23 14.11 -3.57
CA PRO A 85 -18.30 15.11 -3.05
C PRO A 85 -18.29 15.22 -1.53
N GLU A 86 -19.47 15.10 -0.89
CA GLU A 86 -19.62 15.13 0.56
C GLU A 86 -19.00 13.89 1.21
N MET A 87 -19.24 12.72 0.63
CA MET A 87 -18.61 11.46 1.05
C MET A 87 -17.08 11.55 0.96
N LEU A 88 -16.54 12.09 -0.13
CA LEU A 88 -15.08 12.27 -0.29
C LEU A 88 -14.51 13.22 0.76
N LYS A 89 -15.22 14.31 1.09
CA LYS A 89 -14.80 15.24 2.16
C LYS A 89 -14.75 14.54 3.52
N ARG A 90 -15.76 13.72 3.84
CA ARG A 90 -15.77 12.91 5.07
C ARG A 90 -14.61 11.91 5.11
N LEU A 91 -14.37 11.24 3.99
CA LEU A 91 -13.30 10.27 3.82
C LEU A 91 -11.93 10.90 4.07
N ARG A 92 -11.66 12.08 3.50
CA ARG A 92 -10.42 12.82 3.75
C ARG A 92 -10.27 13.18 5.22
N GLY A 93 -11.33 13.65 5.87
CA GLY A 93 -11.32 13.89 7.32
C GLY A 93 -10.90 12.66 8.13
N ARG A 94 -11.40 11.47 7.78
CA ARG A 94 -10.98 10.20 8.41
C ARG A 94 -9.51 9.87 8.15
N LEU A 95 -9.02 10.08 6.93
CA LEU A 95 -7.61 9.83 6.59
C LEU A 95 -6.65 10.71 7.41
N VAL A 96 -7.05 11.95 7.72
CA VAL A 96 -6.26 12.87 8.53
C VAL A 96 -6.18 12.41 9.99
N LEU A 97 -7.25 11.83 10.54
CA LEU A 97 -7.23 11.27 11.90
C LEU A 97 -6.29 10.07 12.03
N GLU A 98 -6.10 9.33 10.94
CA GLU A 98 -5.23 8.14 10.86
C GLU A 98 -3.75 8.47 10.58
N LEU A 99 -3.36 9.75 10.71
CA LEU A 99 -1.96 10.16 10.57
C LEU A 99 -1.10 9.46 11.61
N LYS A 100 -0.16 8.63 11.14
CA LYS A 100 0.80 7.94 12.00
C LYS A 100 1.89 8.92 12.41
N ALA A 101 2.27 8.89 13.69
CA ALA A 101 3.53 9.49 14.12
C ALA A 101 4.67 8.89 13.27
N GLN A 102 5.57 9.74 12.76
CA GLN A 102 6.71 9.26 11.97
C GLN A 102 7.52 8.27 12.81
N ARG A 103 7.52 7.01 12.39
CA ARG A 103 8.43 6.02 12.98
C ARG A 103 9.83 6.30 12.45
N PRO A 104 10.88 6.22 13.29
CA PRO A 104 12.24 6.35 12.81
C PRO A 104 12.48 5.36 11.65
N GLY A 105 13.08 5.87 10.58
CA GLY A 105 13.24 5.14 9.33
C GLY A 105 13.92 3.79 9.53
N ARG A 106 13.34 2.72 9.00
CA ARG A 106 13.96 1.39 9.06
C ARG A 106 15.07 1.31 8.02
N LYS A 107 16.32 1.37 8.47
CA LYS A 107 17.49 1.16 7.61
C LYS A 107 17.73 -0.34 7.45
N PHE A 108 17.55 -0.85 6.24
CA PHE A 108 17.99 -2.20 5.87
C PHE A 108 19.21 -2.07 4.97
N ASP A 109 20.38 -2.02 5.58
CA ASP A 109 21.62 -2.11 4.80
C ASP A 109 21.62 -3.46 4.06
N ARG A 110 22.02 -3.45 2.79
CA ARG A 110 22.07 -4.66 1.96
C ARG A 110 23.16 -5.58 2.49
N VAL A 111 22.82 -6.45 3.43
CA VAL A 111 23.73 -7.44 4.00
C VAL A 111 23.66 -8.71 3.16
N VAL A 112 24.80 -9.12 2.60
CA VAL A 112 24.95 -10.47 2.04
C VAL A 112 24.92 -11.44 3.23
N LYS A 113 23.83 -12.20 3.36
CA LYS A 113 23.80 -13.33 4.31
C LYS A 113 24.96 -14.25 3.94
N ALA A 114 25.69 -14.75 4.94
CA ALA A 114 26.79 -15.67 4.70
C ALA A 114 26.32 -16.83 3.80
N VAL A 115 27.10 -17.13 2.76
CA VAL A 115 26.84 -18.27 1.88
C VAL A 115 26.85 -19.53 2.75
N ALA A 116 25.79 -20.34 2.64
CA ALA A 116 25.69 -21.60 3.36
C ALA A 116 26.93 -22.46 3.08
N GLN A 117 27.71 -22.78 4.12
CA GLN A 117 28.88 -23.63 3.99
C GLN A 117 28.42 -25.07 3.80
N ARG A 118 28.95 -25.74 2.78
CA ARG A 118 28.59 -27.14 2.44
C ARG A 118 29.08 -28.15 3.49
N TYR A 119 30.08 -27.78 4.29
CA TYR A 119 30.70 -28.65 5.29
C TYR A 119 30.85 -27.91 6.63
N PRO A 120 30.75 -28.63 7.76
CA PRO A 120 30.95 -28.04 9.08
C PRO A 120 32.39 -27.57 9.26
N GLU A 121 32.54 -26.35 9.80
CA GLU A 121 33.84 -25.79 10.15
C GLU A 121 34.46 -26.55 11.34
N LYS A 122 35.70 -27.01 11.19
CA LYS A 122 36.43 -27.65 12.29
C LYS A 122 36.90 -26.56 13.26
N ARG A 123 36.16 -26.36 14.35
CA ARG A 123 36.60 -25.47 15.44
C ARG A 123 37.75 -26.11 16.19
N LEU A 124 38.97 -25.61 15.96
CA LEU A 124 40.13 -25.97 16.76
C LEU A 124 39.95 -25.38 18.16
N SER A 125 39.81 -26.23 19.18
CA SER A 125 39.87 -25.75 20.55
C SER A 125 41.28 -25.22 20.81
N ARG A 126 41.39 -23.91 21.06
CA ARG A 126 42.60 -23.38 21.69
C ARG A 126 42.62 -23.99 23.08
N LYS A 127 43.59 -24.88 23.35
CA LYS A 127 43.91 -25.28 24.72
C LYS A 127 44.34 -24.02 25.50
N PRO A 128 43.99 -23.92 26.80
CA PRO A 128 44.27 -22.76 27.63
C PRO A 128 45.76 -22.42 27.68
#